data_AF-A0A365P664-F1
#
_entry.id   AF-A0A365P664-F1
#
_cell.length_a   1.000
_cell.length_b   1.000
_cell.length_c   1.000
_cell.angle_alpha   90.00
_cell.angle_beta   90.00
_cell.angle_gamma   90.00
#
_symmetry.space_group_name_H-M   'P 1'
#
loop_
_entity.id
_entity.type
_entity.pdbx_description
1 polymer ?
#
loop_
_entity_poly.entity_id
_entity_poly.type
_entity_poly.pdbx_seq_one_letter_code
_entity_poly.pdbx_strand_id
1 'polypeptide(L)'
;MGKLTTYRDKRAELRAHASALKSTAMKEAKLAAKETRKKAKEAHRVELAEAKERAKLERKNADRKARRAEKRAEKRDKLDRRSAKRNRKNEKVHAKQERATIKREAKLLAKDRKLAEKIDSAGRKHEYELAEMELKKLEGTKLNKDDLQRWLSMAKVATPVLLPMVYKAVSNVQGSPGKPSGPGGVDLEAAGINATGPGAALGVRIVRLEQTLDQLDVSRGSEREVKDFISSTRTRLTDLRTAVETAETTPTAQRREIHSSISGELDRINKDIFARLGVKA
;
A
#
# COMPACT_ATOMS: atom_id res chain seq x y z
N MET A 1 101.05 -35.55 51.95
CA MET A 1 100.22 -34.35 52.22
C MET A 1 100.15 -33.32 51.07
N GLY A 2 100.96 -33.38 49.99
CA GLY A 2 101.10 -32.26 49.03
C GLY A 2 100.20 -32.22 47.76
N LYS A 3 99.40 -33.25 47.44
CA LYS A 3 98.56 -33.26 46.21
C LYS A 3 97.18 -32.61 46.41
N LEU A 4 96.64 -32.64 47.64
CA LEU A 4 95.33 -32.07 47.96
C LEU A 4 95.36 -30.52 48.05
N THR A 5 96.48 -29.96 48.50
CA THR A 5 96.70 -28.51 48.57
C THR A 5 96.69 -27.88 47.18
N THR A 6 97.44 -28.47 46.23
CA THR A 6 97.49 -28.00 44.83
C THR A 6 96.15 -28.02 44.09
N TYR A 7 95.23 -28.92 44.47
CA TYR A 7 93.88 -28.97 43.88
C TYR A 7 92.94 -27.91 44.48
N ARG A 8 93.06 -27.64 45.79
CA ARG A 8 92.32 -26.56 46.46
C ARG A 8 92.66 -25.19 45.86
N ASP A 9 93.94 -24.95 45.59
CA ASP A 9 94.41 -23.67 45.05
C ASP A 9 93.93 -23.45 43.61
N LYS A 10 94.06 -24.46 42.74
CA LYS A 10 93.49 -24.43 41.37
C LYS A 10 91.97 -24.20 41.37
N ARG A 11 91.24 -24.81 42.31
CA ARG A 11 89.79 -24.61 42.45
C ARG A 11 89.45 -23.18 42.91
N ALA A 12 90.29 -22.58 43.75
CA ALA A 12 90.14 -21.20 44.18
C ALA A 12 90.36 -20.22 43.02
N GLU A 13 91.41 -20.44 42.22
CA GLU A 13 91.68 -19.66 41.01
C GLU A 13 90.55 -19.76 39.97
N LEU A 14 90.04 -20.96 39.69
CA LEU A 14 88.90 -21.15 38.78
C LEU A 14 87.63 -20.46 39.29
N ARG A 15 87.39 -20.46 40.61
CA ARG A 15 86.26 -19.73 41.21
C ARG A 15 86.44 -18.22 41.11
N ALA A 16 87.66 -17.72 41.28
CA ALA A 16 87.97 -16.30 41.11
C ALA A 16 87.82 -15.85 39.65
N HIS A 17 88.28 -16.67 38.70
CA HIS A 17 88.09 -16.41 37.27
C HIS A 17 86.61 -16.45 36.88
N ALA A 18 85.85 -17.43 37.37
CA ALA A 18 84.42 -17.53 37.14
C ALA A 18 83.63 -16.36 37.77
N SER A 19 84.01 -15.89 38.96
CA SER A 19 83.38 -14.72 39.58
C SER A 19 83.72 -13.43 38.86
N ALA A 20 84.96 -13.28 38.35
CA ALA A 20 85.37 -12.17 37.50
C ALA A 20 84.55 -12.15 36.19
N LEU A 21 84.46 -13.28 35.48
CA LEU A 21 83.64 -13.42 34.26
C LEU A 21 82.16 -13.13 34.51
N LYS A 22 81.61 -13.60 35.63
CA LYS A 22 80.22 -13.29 36.00
C LYS A 22 80.04 -11.79 36.26
N SER A 23 81.03 -11.14 36.88
CA SER A 23 80.97 -9.70 37.17
C SER A 23 81.06 -8.84 35.91
N THR A 24 81.90 -9.23 34.94
CA THR A 24 82.01 -8.55 33.64
C THR A 24 80.75 -8.75 32.82
N ALA A 25 80.25 -9.99 32.71
CA ALA A 25 78.99 -10.29 32.04
C ALA A 25 77.80 -9.54 32.66
N MET A 26 77.73 -9.42 33.99
CA MET A 26 76.67 -8.63 34.66
C MET A 26 76.78 -7.13 34.38
N LYS A 27 78.00 -6.57 34.26
CA LYS A 27 78.20 -5.16 33.89
C LYS A 27 77.79 -4.91 32.45
N GLU A 28 78.19 -5.78 31.53
CA GLU A 28 77.81 -5.72 30.11
C GLU A 28 76.31 -5.87 29.93
N ALA A 29 75.66 -6.84 30.60
CA ALA A 29 74.21 -7.00 30.58
C ALA A 29 73.48 -5.76 31.11
N LYS A 30 73.99 -5.13 32.18
CA LYS A 30 73.42 -3.87 32.71
C LYS A 30 73.59 -2.69 31.75
N LEU A 31 74.72 -2.61 31.05
CA LEU A 31 74.96 -1.58 30.04
C LEU A 31 74.04 -1.79 28.83
N ALA A 32 73.97 -3.01 28.30
CA ALA A 32 73.05 -3.37 27.23
C ALA A 32 71.59 -3.07 27.60
N ALA A 33 71.16 -3.43 28.82
CA ALA A 33 69.82 -3.12 29.31
C ALA A 33 69.54 -1.60 29.45
N LYS A 34 70.56 -0.80 29.80
CA LYS A 34 70.43 0.67 29.83
C LYS A 34 70.30 1.24 28.42
N GLU A 35 71.06 0.73 27.47
CA GLU A 35 70.99 1.16 26.07
C GLU A 35 69.66 0.78 25.42
N THR A 36 69.17 -0.45 25.62
CA THR A 36 67.85 -0.85 25.10
C THR A 36 66.75 -0.01 25.71
N ARG A 37 66.81 0.30 27.02
CA ARG A 37 65.85 1.20 27.68
C ARG A 37 65.91 2.62 27.13
N LYS A 38 67.10 3.14 26.79
CA LYS A 38 67.24 4.46 26.14
C LYS A 38 66.64 4.45 24.74
N LYS A 39 67.01 3.47 23.91
CA LYS A 39 66.47 3.29 22.56
C LYS A 39 64.94 3.16 22.57
N ALA A 40 64.38 2.38 23.50
CA ALA A 40 62.94 2.22 23.65
C ALA A 40 62.24 3.55 24.04
N LYS A 41 62.85 4.35 24.92
CA LYS A 41 62.31 5.68 25.29
C LYS A 41 62.34 6.65 24.12
N GLU A 42 63.39 6.63 23.32
CA GLU A 42 63.51 7.48 22.12
C GLU A 42 62.51 7.05 21.05
N ALA A 43 62.40 5.75 20.78
CA ALA A 43 61.40 5.20 19.86
C ALA A 43 59.98 5.59 20.27
N HIS A 44 59.62 5.43 21.55
CA HIS A 44 58.30 5.83 22.06
C HIS A 44 58.07 7.35 21.92
N ARG A 45 59.10 8.20 22.09
CA ARG A 45 58.96 9.64 21.89
C ARG A 45 58.69 10.00 20.43
N VAL A 46 59.39 9.35 19.50
CA VAL A 46 59.18 9.55 18.05
C VAL A 46 57.80 9.07 17.65
N GLU A 47 57.39 7.87 18.09
CA GLU A 47 56.06 7.33 17.83
C GLU A 47 54.95 8.24 18.36
N LEU A 48 55.09 8.76 19.58
CA LEU A 48 54.15 9.72 20.15
C LEU A 48 54.07 11.01 19.32
N ALA A 49 55.20 11.52 18.83
CA ALA A 49 55.25 12.72 18.01
C ALA A 49 54.56 12.50 16.65
N GLU A 50 54.83 11.37 15.99
CA GLU A 50 54.17 10.97 14.75
C GLU A 50 52.67 10.77 14.95
N ALA A 51 52.26 10.08 16.01
CA ALA A 51 50.85 9.86 16.34
C ALA A 51 50.11 11.19 16.54
N LYS A 52 50.74 12.18 17.20
CA LYS A 52 50.17 13.52 17.36
C LYS A 52 50.00 14.25 16.03
N GLU A 53 51.00 14.19 15.15
CA GLU A 53 50.89 14.82 13.83
C GLU A 53 49.86 14.11 12.93
N ARG A 54 49.78 12.78 12.96
CA ARG A 54 48.74 12.01 12.27
C ARG A 54 47.35 12.40 12.78
N ALA A 55 47.13 12.44 14.09
CA ALA A 55 45.86 12.86 14.68
C ALA A 55 45.49 14.31 14.29
N LYS A 56 46.47 15.22 14.21
CA LYS A 56 46.25 16.60 13.77
C LYS A 56 45.84 16.68 12.31
N LEU A 57 46.47 15.88 11.43
CA LEU A 57 46.11 15.80 10.02
C LEU A 57 44.72 15.19 9.82
N GLU A 58 44.40 14.12 10.56
CA GLU A 58 43.08 13.50 10.54
C GLU A 58 41.99 14.48 10.97
N ARG A 59 42.19 15.23 12.06
CA ARG A 59 41.27 16.28 12.50
C ARG A 59 41.06 17.34 11.41
N LYS A 60 42.14 17.86 10.80
CA LYS A 60 42.04 18.83 9.69
C LYS A 60 41.26 18.26 8.49
N ASN A 61 41.47 16.98 8.16
CA ASN A 61 40.77 16.32 7.06
C ASN A 61 39.29 16.06 7.39
N ALA A 62 38.99 15.66 8.62
CA ALA A 62 37.64 15.49 9.13
C ALA A 62 36.87 16.83 9.10
N ASP A 63 37.47 17.93 9.57
CA ASP A 63 36.88 19.26 9.53
C ASP A 63 36.60 19.72 8.10
N ARG A 64 37.54 19.50 7.17
CA ARG A 64 37.34 19.80 5.74
C ARG A 64 36.20 18.97 5.15
N LYS A 65 36.09 17.70 5.52
CA LYS A 65 35.01 16.80 5.08
C LYS A 65 33.66 17.25 5.66
N ALA A 66 33.61 17.61 6.94
CA ALA A 66 32.43 18.14 7.61
C ALA A 66 31.93 19.43 6.95
N ARG A 67 32.82 20.42 6.73
CA ARG A 67 32.48 21.67 6.02
C ARG A 67 31.97 21.42 4.60
N ARG A 68 32.54 20.45 3.88
CA ARG A 68 32.06 20.07 2.53
C ARG A 68 30.69 19.39 2.60
N ALA A 69 30.44 18.56 3.61
CA ALA A 69 29.16 17.90 3.82
C ALA A 69 28.06 18.91 4.19
N GLU A 70 28.36 19.86 5.08
CA GLU A 70 27.46 20.94 5.48
C GLU A 70 27.07 21.82 4.27
N LYS A 71 28.04 22.26 3.46
CA LYS A 71 27.76 23.01 2.22
C LYS A 71 26.90 22.22 1.22
N ARG A 72 27.06 20.89 1.16
CA ARG A 72 26.21 20.02 0.32
C ARG A 72 24.80 19.91 0.90
N ALA A 73 24.67 19.81 2.22
CA ALA A 73 23.37 19.79 2.90
C ALA A 73 22.62 21.10 2.72
N GLU A 74 23.29 22.25 2.89
CA GLU A 74 22.70 23.58 2.66
C GLU A 74 22.20 23.74 1.21
N LYS A 75 23.00 23.30 0.22
CA LYS A 75 22.57 23.31 -1.19
C LYS A 75 21.33 22.42 -1.42
N ARG A 76 21.27 21.25 -0.79
CA ARG A 76 20.12 20.34 -0.87
C ARG A 76 18.88 20.97 -0.25
N ASP A 77 18.98 21.51 0.97
CA ASP A 77 17.88 22.21 1.63
C ASP A 77 17.38 23.41 0.79
N LYS A 78 18.29 24.18 0.17
CA LYS A 78 17.90 25.25 -0.76
C LYS A 78 17.14 24.73 -1.99
N LEU A 79 17.54 23.59 -2.55
CA LEU A 79 16.84 22.96 -3.67
C LEU A 79 15.48 22.42 -3.23
N ASP A 80 15.38 21.83 -2.05
CA ASP A 80 14.14 21.29 -1.48
C ASP A 80 13.15 22.41 -1.14
N ARG A 81 13.62 23.52 -0.58
CA ARG A 81 12.79 24.73 -0.40
C ARG A 81 12.28 25.27 -1.74
N ARG A 82 13.10 25.24 -2.80
CA ARG A 82 12.70 25.69 -4.14
C ARG A 82 11.72 24.72 -4.79
N SER A 83 11.91 23.41 -4.65
CA SER A 83 10.98 22.40 -5.15
C SER A 83 9.65 22.46 -4.41
N ALA A 84 9.65 22.56 -3.08
CA ALA A 84 8.44 22.73 -2.28
C ALA A 84 7.65 24.00 -2.66
N LYS A 85 8.34 25.13 -2.94
CA LYS A 85 7.68 26.34 -3.46
C LYS A 85 7.04 26.12 -4.82
N ARG A 86 7.68 25.38 -5.73
CA ARG A 86 7.09 25.03 -7.05
C ARG A 86 5.89 24.10 -6.89
N ASN A 87 6.01 23.07 -6.06
CA ASN A 87 4.94 22.11 -5.81
C ASN A 87 3.70 22.81 -5.23
N ARG A 88 3.88 23.67 -4.22
CA ARG A 88 2.76 24.48 -3.68
C ARG A 88 2.10 25.38 -4.72
N LYS A 89 2.85 25.91 -5.70
CA LYS A 89 2.27 26.70 -6.80
C LYS A 89 1.47 25.81 -7.74
N ASN A 90 2.03 24.66 -8.14
CA ASN A 90 1.36 23.72 -9.02
C ASN A 90 0.10 23.15 -8.38
N GLU A 91 0.16 22.76 -7.10
CA GLU A 91 -0.99 22.29 -6.33
C GLU A 91 -2.10 23.34 -6.26
N LYS A 92 -1.77 24.62 -6.04
CA LYS A 92 -2.76 25.71 -6.09
C LYS A 92 -3.38 25.88 -7.48
N VAL A 93 -2.62 25.66 -8.55
CA VAL A 93 -3.15 25.72 -9.93
C VAL A 93 -4.08 24.53 -10.19
N HIS A 94 -3.67 23.32 -9.81
CA HIS A 94 -4.50 22.11 -9.93
C HIS A 94 -5.78 22.22 -9.11
N ALA A 95 -5.70 22.65 -7.85
CA ALA A 95 -6.89 22.86 -7.02
C ALA A 95 -7.85 23.91 -7.61
N LYS A 96 -7.33 24.95 -8.30
CA LYS A 96 -8.18 25.92 -9.02
C LYS A 96 -8.83 25.28 -10.26
N GLN A 97 -8.09 24.47 -11.02
CA GLN A 97 -8.61 23.74 -12.18
C GLN A 97 -9.69 22.74 -11.76
N GLU A 98 -9.45 21.94 -10.73
CA GLU A 98 -10.42 20.99 -10.16
C GLU A 98 -11.68 21.70 -9.67
N ARG A 99 -11.55 22.83 -8.96
CA ARG A 99 -12.72 23.63 -8.57
C ARG A 99 -13.50 24.14 -9.77
N ALA A 100 -12.81 24.50 -10.86
CA ALA A 100 -13.46 24.95 -12.08
C ALA A 100 -14.17 23.80 -12.82
N THR A 101 -13.58 22.60 -12.86
CA THR A 101 -14.20 21.41 -13.47
C THR A 101 -15.39 20.96 -12.64
N ILE A 102 -15.26 20.83 -11.32
CA ILE A 102 -16.37 20.50 -10.40
C ILE A 102 -17.52 21.50 -10.57
N LYS A 103 -17.22 22.81 -10.68
CA LYS A 103 -18.27 23.83 -10.91
C LYS A 103 -18.96 23.67 -12.27
N ARG A 104 -18.23 23.25 -13.31
CA ARG A 104 -18.81 22.98 -14.64
C ARG A 104 -19.66 21.72 -14.61
N GLU A 105 -19.17 20.64 -14.02
CA GLU A 105 -19.87 19.37 -13.85
C GLU A 105 -21.14 19.56 -13.01
N ALA A 106 -21.08 20.27 -11.89
CA ALA A 106 -22.27 20.58 -11.09
C ALA A 106 -23.33 21.37 -11.89
N LYS A 107 -22.90 22.29 -12.78
CA LYS A 107 -23.82 23.00 -13.67
C LYS A 107 -24.43 22.08 -14.73
N LEU A 108 -23.67 21.14 -15.27
CA LEU A 108 -24.17 20.15 -16.22
C LEU A 108 -25.17 19.21 -15.54
N LEU A 109 -24.81 18.63 -14.39
CA LEU A 109 -25.71 17.80 -13.59
C LEU A 109 -27.00 18.53 -13.19
N ALA A 110 -26.93 19.82 -12.86
CA ALA A 110 -28.13 20.62 -12.58
C ALA A 110 -29.01 20.83 -13.82
N LYS A 111 -28.42 20.94 -15.02
CA LYS A 111 -29.19 20.97 -16.29
C LYS A 111 -29.79 19.61 -16.59
N ASP A 112 -29.03 18.54 -16.43
CA ASP A 112 -29.48 17.18 -16.69
C ASP A 112 -30.63 16.79 -15.76
N ARG A 113 -30.56 17.15 -14.47
CA ARG A 113 -31.68 16.98 -13.52
C ARG A 113 -32.94 17.71 -13.96
N LYS A 114 -32.82 18.95 -14.44
CA LYS A 114 -33.96 19.72 -14.95
C LYS A 114 -34.56 19.09 -16.21
N LEU A 115 -33.73 18.49 -17.06
CA LEU A 115 -34.20 17.76 -18.24
C LEU A 115 -34.89 16.45 -17.83
N ALA A 116 -34.32 15.70 -16.89
CA ALA A 116 -34.92 14.49 -16.35
C ALA A 116 -36.28 14.78 -15.70
N GLU A 117 -36.39 15.83 -14.88
CA GLU A 117 -37.67 16.23 -14.26
C GLU A 117 -38.74 16.62 -15.30
N LYS A 118 -38.35 17.23 -16.42
CA LYS A 118 -39.25 17.51 -17.55
C LYS A 118 -39.68 16.22 -18.26
N ILE A 119 -38.77 15.28 -18.44
CA ILE A 119 -39.06 13.97 -19.05
C ILE A 119 -40.00 13.17 -18.13
N ASP A 120 -39.74 13.13 -16.82
CA ASP A 120 -40.58 12.45 -15.84
C ASP A 120 -41.96 13.08 -15.71
N SER A 121 -42.06 14.41 -15.77
CA SER A 121 -43.36 15.09 -15.78
C SER A 121 -44.14 14.87 -17.08
N ALA A 122 -43.47 14.73 -18.23
CA ALA A 122 -44.11 14.33 -19.48
C ALA A 122 -44.53 12.85 -19.46
N GLY A 123 -43.68 11.97 -18.93
CA GLY A 123 -43.97 10.54 -18.75
C GLY A 123 -45.18 10.32 -17.84
N ARG A 124 -45.24 11.00 -16.69
CA ARG A 124 -46.41 10.94 -15.79
C ARG A 124 -47.71 11.37 -16.49
N LYS A 125 -47.69 12.43 -17.32
CA LYS A 125 -48.88 12.84 -18.08
C LYS A 125 -49.34 11.74 -19.05
N HIS A 126 -48.40 11.12 -19.75
CA HIS A 126 -48.69 10.01 -20.64
C HIS A 126 -49.23 8.78 -19.87
N GLU A 127 -48.72 8.51 -18.66
CA GLU A 127 -49.26 7.48 -17.78
C GLU A 127 -50.70 7.78 -17.34
N TYR A 128 -51.01 9.04 -17.00
CA TYR A 128 -52.40 9.44 -16.69
C TYR A 128 -53.33 9.29 -17.90
N GLU A 129 -52.88 9.67 -19.10
CA GLU A 129 -53.66 9.50 -20.33
C GLU A 129 -53.88 8.03 -20.68
N LEU A 130 -52.87 7.18 -20.49
CA LEU A 130 -53.00 5.73 -20.63
C LEU A 130 -53.95 5.15 -19.57
N ALA A 131 -53.84 5.58 -18.31
CA ALA A 131 -54.73 5.14 -17.24
C ALA A 131 -56.19 5.56 -17.50
N GLU A 132 -56.43 6.76 -18.04
CA GLU A 132 -57.76 7.19 -18.46
C GLU A 132 -58.29 6.37 -19.64
N MET A 133 -57.43 6.04 -20.61
CA MET A 133 -57.78 5.16 -21.73
C MET A 133 -58.06 3.72 -21.27
N GLU A 134 -57.30 3.22 -20.29
CA GLU A 134 -57.51 1.90 -19.69
C GLU A 134 -58.77 1.87 -18.83
N LEU A 135 -59.05 2.92 -18.04
CA LEU A 135 -60.30 3.06 -17.29
C LEU A 135 -61.50 3.07 -18.23
N LYS A 136 -61.44 3.80 -19.35
CA LYS A 136 -62.50 3.79 -20.38
C LYS A 136 -62.67 2.42 -21.05
N LYS A 137 -61.58 1.67 -21.25
CA LYS A 137 -61.64 0.28 -21.74
C LYS A 137 -62.25 -0.66 -20.70
N LEU A 138 -61.91 -0.47 -19.43
CA LEU A 138 -62.40 -1.26 -18.30
C LEU A 138 -63.89 -1.00 -18.01
N GLU A 139 -64.36 0.25 -18.14
CA GLU A 139 -65.78 0.61 -18.05
C GLU A 139 -66.64 -0.08 -19.14
N GLY A 140 -66.05 -0.36 -20.29
CA GLY A 140 -66.69 -1.11 -21.38
C GLY A 140 -66.66 -2.63 -21.23
N THR A 141 -65.77 -3.18 -20.40
CA THR A 141 -65.60 -4.61 -20.19
C THR A 141 -66.21 -5.06 -18.87
N LYS A 142 -67.44 -5.58 -18.91
CA LYS A 142 -67.99 -6.36 -17.81
C LYS A 142 -67.12 -7.61 -17.62
N LEU A 143 -66.43 -7.71 -16.50
CA LEU A 143 -65.56 -8.83 -16.16
C LEU A 143 -66.36 -10.14 -16.22
N ASN A 144 -66.13 -10.92 -17.28
CA ASN A 144 -66.72 -12.24 -17.43
C ASN A 144 -66.00 -13.23 -16.51
N LYS A 145 -66.77 -14.14 -15.91
CA LYS A 145 -66.26 -15.22 -15.04
C LYS A 145 -65.12 -16.01 -15.70
N ASP A 146 -65.16 -16.14 -17.02
CA ASP A 146 -64.20 -16.92 -17.79
C ASP A 146 -62.81 -16.25 -17.85
N ASP A 147 -62.73 -14.91 -17.89
CA ASP A 147 -61.45 -14.20 -17.85
C ASP A 147 -60.82 -14.27 -16.47
N LEU A 148 -61.65 -14.23 -15.41
CA LEU A 148 -61.19 -14.40 -14.03
C LEU A 148 -60.62 -15.80 -13.80
N GLN A 149 -61.26 -16.85 -14.34
CA GLN A 149 -60.75 -18.23 -14.29
C GLN A 149 -59.44 -18.39 -15.07
N ARG A 150 -59.30 -17.77 -16.24
CA ARG A 150 -58.06 -17.76 -17.02
C ARG A 150 -56.94 -17.05 -16.27
N TRP A 151 -57.20 -15.87 -15.70
CA TRP A 151 -56.22 -15.14 -14.90
C TRP A 151 -55.81 -15.89 -13.62
N LEU A 152 -56.75 -16.51 -12.90
CA LEU A 152 -56.41 -17.35 -11.75
C LEU A 152 -55.58 -18.57 -12.15
N SER A 153 -55.89 -19.20 -13.29
CA SER A 153 -55.13 -20.35 -13.77
C SER A 153 -53.70 -19.97 -14.18
N MET A 154 -53.51 -18.81 -14.82
CA MET A 154 -52.18 -18.29 -15.15
C MET A 154 -51.42 -17.80 -13.92
N ALA A 155 -52.09 -17.14 -12.99
CA ALA A 155 -51.50 -16.71 -11.72
C ALA A 155 -50.99 -17.92 -10.95
N LYS A 156 -51.75 -19.03 -10.87
CA LYS A 156 -51.32 -20.25 -10.15
C LYS A 156 -50.08 -20.91 -10.75
N VAL A 157 -49.85 -20.76 -12.06
CA VAL A 157 -48.65 -21.24 -12.77
C VAL A 157 -47.46 -20.29 -12.62
N ALA A 158 -47.70 -18.98 -12.61
CA ALA A 158 -46.65 -17.96 -12.50
C ALA A 158 -46.25 -17.62 -11.04
N THR A 159 -47.09 -17.98 -10.06
CA THR A 159 -46.88 -17.70 -8.63
C THR A 159 -45.50 -18.15 -8.12
N PRO A 160 -45.03 -19.39 -8.32
CA PRO A 160 -43.77 -19.83 -7.72
C PRO A 160 -42.52 -19.12 -8.28
N VAL A 161 -42.60 -18.52 -9.48
CA VAL A 161 -41.48 -17.83 -10.12
C VAL A 161 -41.49 -16.33 -9.83
N LEU A 162 -42.67 -15.72 -9.74
CA LEU A 162 -42.81 -14.28 -9.48
C LEU A 162 -42.73 -13.92 -7.99
N LEU A 163 -43.14 -14.81 -7.08
CA LEU A 163 -43.08 -14.55 -5.63
C LEU A 163 -41.66 -14.20 -5.14
N PRO A 164 -40.60 -14.94 -5.51
CA PRO A 164 -39.24 -14.63 -5.08
C PRO A 164 -38.71 -13.32 -5.68
N MET A 165 -39.11 -12.97 -6.92
CA MET A 165 -38.69 -11.74 -7.57
C MET A 165 -39.33 -10.49 -6.93
N VAL A 166 -40.64 -10.55 -6.65
CA VAL A 166 -41.33 -9.45 -5.98
C VAL A 166 -40.84 -9.29 -4.54
N TYR A 167 -40.57 -10.40 -3.84
CA TYR A 167 -39.98 -10.36 -2.50
C TYR A 167 -38.61 -9.66 -2.50
N LYS A 168 -37.75 -9.93 -3.50
CA LYS A 168 -36.47 -9.23 -3.67
C LYS A 168 -36.60 -7.74 -4.03
N ALA A 169 -37.63 -7.38 -4.80
CA ALA A 169 -37.89 -5.99 -5.16
C ALA A 169 -38.37 -5.17 -3.95
N VAL A 170 -39.21 -5.77 -3.10
CA VAL A 170 -39.76 -5.10 -1.90
C VAL A 170 -38.74 -5.08 -0.75
N SER A 171 -37.91 -6.12 -0.59
CA SER A 171 -36.89 -6.17 0.48
C SER A 171 -35.75 -5.18 0.28
N ASN A 172 -35.50 -4.73 -0.96
CA ASN A 172 -34.45 -3.73 -1.25
C ASN A 172 -34.86 -2.29 -0.91
N VAL A 173 -36.13 -2.03 -0.55
CA VAL A 173 -36.65 -0.68 -0.26
C VAL A 173 -36.64 -0.36 1.25
N GLN A 174 -36.63 -1.37 2.13
CA GLN A 174 -36.57 -1.15 3.58
C GLN A 174 -35.13 -1.11 4.09
N GLY A 175 -34.52 0.06 3.99
CA GLY A 175 -33.22 0.35 4.60
C GLY A 175 -33.32 0.46 6.13
N SER A 176 -32.52 -0.35 6.84
CA SER A 176 -32.17 -0.16 8.25
C SER A 176 -31.42 1.17 8.43
N PRO A 177 -31.56 1.89 9.57
CA PRO A 177 -31.00 3.22 9.75
C PRO A 177 -29.46 3.16 9.85
N GLY A 178 -28.76 3.55 8.78
CA GLY A 178 -27.29 3.65 8.76
C GLY A 178 -26.62 3.64 7.38
N LYS A 179 -27.36 3.39 6.29
CA LYS A 179 -26.79 3.28 4.94
C LYS A 179 -26.49 4.64 4.29
N PRO A 180 -25.36 4.84 3.59
CA PRO A 180 -25.20 6.00 2.71
C PRO A 180 -26.18 5.92 1.54
N SER A 181 -27.21 6.77 1.59
CA SER A 181 -28.22 6.96 0.55
C SER A 181 -27.62 7.64 -0.68
N GLY A 182 -27.34 6.84 -1.70
CA GLY A 182 -27.08 7.28 -3.07
C GLY A 182 -27.43 6.14 -4.03
N PRO A 183 -27.78 6.43 -5.29
CA PRO A 183 -28.01 5.38 -6.29
C PRO A 183 -26.69 4.60 -6.48
N GLY A 184 -26.62 3.38 -5.91
CA GLY A 184 -25.39 2.56 -5.86
C GLY A 184 -24.80 2.31 -4.46
N GLY A 185 -25.60 2.46 -3.39
CA GLY A 185 -25.22 2.03 -2.04
C GLY A 185 -25.07 0.51 -1.95
N VAL A 186 -23.83 0.03 -1.93
CA VAL A 186 -23.50 -1.39 -1.72
C VAL A 186 -23.54 -1.72 -0.23
N ASP A 187 -24.09 -2.89 0.12
CA ASP A 187 -24.13 -3.37 1.50
C ASP A 187 -22.77 -3.95 1.91
N LEU A 188 -21.87 -3.10 2.36
CA LEU A 188 -20.50 -3.49 2.73
C LEU A 188 -20.47 -4.39 3.96
N GLU A 189 -21.45 -4.24 4.85
CA GLU A 189 -21.56 -5.01 6.08
C GLU A 189 -22.06 -6.44 5.81
N ALA A 190 -23.08 -6.60 4.96
CA ALA A 190 -23.52 -7.92 4.49
C ALA A 190 -22.46 -8.64 3.64
N ALA A 191 -21.61 -7.88 2.94
CA ALA A 191 -20.47 -8.44 2.20
C ALA A 191 -19.30 -8.82 3.12
N GLY A 192 -19.33 -8.51 4.43
CA GLY A 192 -18.25 -8.81 5.38
C GLY A 192 -16.99 -7.95 5.21
N ILE A 193 -17.11 -6.78 4.58
CA ILE A 193 -15.99 -5.88 4.36
C ILE A 193 -15.96 -4.87 5.50
N ASN A 194 -14.85 -4.82 6.23
CA ASN A 194 -14.59 -3.72 7.14
C ASN A 194 -14.48 -2.42 6.32
N ALA A 195 -15.57 -1.65 6.26
CA ALA A 195 -15.65 -0.37 5.55
C ALA A 195 -14.76 0.73 6.16
N THR A 196 -13.95 0.37 7.15
CA THR A 196 -13.09 1.27 7.94
C THR A 196 -11.64 0.83 7.76
N GLY A 197 -10.86 1.59 6.99
CA GLY A 197 -9.43 1.36 6.80
C GLY A 197 -8.88 1.87 5.45
N PRO A 198 -7.54 1.89 5.28
CA PRO A 198 -6.86 2.29 4.04
C PRO A 198 -7.30 1.53 2.77
N GLY A 199 -7.78 0.29 2.90
CA GLY A 199 -8.23 -0.59 1.82
C GLY A 199 -9.74 -0.61 1.60
N ALA A 200 -10.53 0.11 2.39
CA ALA A 200 -12.00 0.10 2.32
C ALA A 200 -12.53 0.47 0.92
N ALA A 201 -11.89 1.43 0.24
CA ALA A 201 -12.26 1.82 -1.12
C ALA A 201 -12.08 0.68 -2.14
N LEU A 202 -11.05 -0.17 -1.97
CA LEU A 202 -10.83 -1.34 -2.82
C LEU A 202 -11.88 -2.42 -2.53
N GLY A 203 -12.23 -2.64 -1.26
CA GLY A 203 -13.31 -3.55 -0.87
C GLY A 203 -14.66 -3.17 -1.48
N VAL A 204 -15.04 -1.89 -1.41
CA VAL A 204 -16.26 -1.37 -2.07
C VAL A 204 -16.25 -1.68 -3.57
N ARG A 205 -15.09 -1.51 -4.21
CA ARG A 205 -14.94 -1.73 -5.64
C ARG A 205 -15.07 -3.20 -6.02
N ILE A 206 -14.52 -4.11 -5.21
CA ILE A 206 -14.68 -5.57 -5.37
C ILE A 206 -16.16 -5.92 -5.36
N VAL A 207 -16.92 -5.48 -4.35
CA VAL A 207 -18.37 -5.77 -4.24
C VAL A 207 -19.15 -5.22 -5.43
N ARG A 208 -18.81 -4.02 -5.91
CA ARG A 208 -19.44 -3.46 -7.12
C ARG A 208 -19.16 -4.31 -8.36
N LEU A 209 -17.93 -4.81 -8.51
CA LEU A 209 -17.58 -5.70 -9.62
C LEU A 209 -18.31 -7.04 -9.52
N GLU A 210 -18.47 -7.59 -8.31
CA GLU A 210 -19.29 -8.80 -8.08
C GLU A 210 -20.75 -8.57 -8.51
N GLN A 211 -21.35 -7.44 -8.14
CA GLN A 211 -22.70 -7.09 -8.59
C GLN A 211 -22.80 -6.93 -10.11
N THR A 212 -21.76 -6.37 -10.73
CA THR A 212 -21.72 -6.20 -12.19
C THR A 212 -21.53 -7.55 -12.89
N LEU A 213 -20.79 -8.49 -12.28
CA LEU A 213 -20.69 -9.87 -12.74
C LEU A 213 -22.03 -10.60 -12.63
N ASP A 214 -22.80 -10.39 -11.57
CA ASP A 214 -24.14 -10.97 -11.43
C ASP A 214 -25.08 -10.46 -12.52
N GLN A 215 -24.97 -9.19 -12.91
CA GLN A 215 -25.70 -8.65 -14.06
C GLN A 215 -25.24 -9.28 -15.39
N LEU A 216 -23.94 -9.55 -15.54
CA LEU A 216 -23.41 -10.27 -16.70
C LEU A 216 -23.91 -11.72 -16.74
N ASP A 217 -24.02 -12.39 -15.59
CA ASP A 217 -24.55 -13.75 -15.45
C ASP A 217 -26.03 -13.81 -15.86
N VAL A 218 -26.83 -12.84 -15.40
CA VAL A 218 -28.26 -12.74 -15.76
C VAL A 218 -28.44 -12.43 -17.25
N SER A 219 -27.60 -11.58 -17.84
CA SER A 219 -27.76 -11.14 -19.23
C SER A 219 -27.18 -12.13 -20.25
N ARG A 220 -26.03 -12.75 -19.96
CA ARG A 220 -25.25 -13.55 -20.91
C ARG A 220 -24.69 -14.85 -20.34
N GLY A 221 -25.12 -15.30 -19.16
CA GLY A 221 -24.62 -16.50 -18.48
C GLY A 221 -24.95 -17.84 -19.17
N SER A 222 -25.78 -17.83 -20.22
CA SER A 222 -26.01 -18.99 -21.09
C SER A 222 -24.82 -19.28 -22.03
N GLU A 223 -23.99 -18.27 -22.30
CA GLU A 223 -22.79 -18.41 -23.13
C GLU A 223 -21.67 -19.08 -22.32
N ARG A 224 -21.16 -20.21 -22.81
CA ARG A 224 -20.11 -20.98 -22.12
C ARG A 224 -18.89 -20.14 -21.77
N GLU A 225 -18.41 -19.33 -22.72
CA GLU A 225 -17.25 -18.45 -22.52
C GLU A 225 -17.47 -17.37 -21.45
N VAL A 226 -18.71 -16.89 -21.30
CA VAL A 226 -19.07 -15.90 -20.29
C VAL A 226 -19.18 -16.57 -18.93
N LYS A 227 -19.74 -17.77 -18.86
CA LYS A 227 -19.84 -18.55 -17.63
C LYS A 227 -18.46 -18.93 -17.05
N ASP A 228 -17.55 -19.38 -17.90
CA ASP A 228 -16.17 -19.69 -17.51
C ASP A 228 -15.43 -18.43 -17.02
N PHE A 229 -15.64 -17.30 -17.70
CA PHE A 229 -15.13 -16.00 -17.27
C PHE A 229 -15.70 -15.58 -15.90
N ILE A 230 -17.01 -15.65 -15.69
CA ILE A 230 -17.66 -15.31 -14.42
C ILE A 230 -17.08 -16.16 -13.29
N SER A 231 -16.97 -17.47 -13.48
CA SER A 231 -16.42 -18.39 -12.48
C SER A 231 -14.98 -18.00 -12.11
N SER A 232 -14.11 -17.80 -13.12
CA SER A 232 -12.71 -17.42 -12.90
C SER A 232 -12.57 -16.05 -12.22
N THR A 233 -13.43 -15.09 -12.56
CA THR A 233 -13.39 -13.74 -12.02
C THR A 233 -13.90 -13.69 -10.59
N ARG A 234 -14.92 -14.48 -10.22
CA ARG A 234 -15.38 -14.62 -8.83
C ARG A 234 -14.29 -15.16 -7.92
N THR A 235 -13.56 -16.20 -8.35
CA THR A 235 -12.39 -16.71 -7.62
C THR A 235 -11.35 -15.61 -7.44
N ARG A 236 -11.03 -14.89 -8.53
CA ARG A 236 -10.02 -13.84 -8.49
C ARG A 236 -10.41 -12.65 -7.59
N LEU A 237 -11.68 -12.24 -7.58
CA LEU A 237 -12.17 -11.19 -6.68
C LEU A 237 -12.11 -11.62 -5.21
N THR A 238 -12.34 -12.90 -4.93
CA THR A 238 -12.14 -13.49 -3.60
C THR A 238 -10.67 -13.41 -3.17
N ASP A 239 -9.73 -13.81 -4.05
CA ASP A 239 -8.30 -13.72 -3.77
C ASP A 239 -7.84 -12.27 -3.56
N LEU A 240 -8.35 -11.33 -4.36
CA LEU A 240 -8.05 -9.90 -4.22
C LEU A 240 -8.58 -9.34 -2.90
N ARG A 241 -9.74 -9.82 -2.42
CA ARG A 241 -10.25 -9.44 -1.10
C ARG A 241 -9.31 -9.90 0.01
N THR A 242 -8.86 -11.16 -0.01
CA THR A 242 -7.87 -11.67 0.94
C THR A 242 -6.55 -10.90 0.87
N ALA A 243 -6.13 -10.49 -0.34
CA ALA A 243 -4.94 -9.67 -0.53
C ALA A 243 -5.08 -8.27 0.09
N VAL A 244 -6.26 -7.62 -0.03
CA VAL A 244 -6.54 -6.34 0.63
C VAL A 244 -6.44 -6.47 2.15
N GLU A 245 -7.06 -7.50 2.73
CA GLU A 245 -7.00 -7.75 4.18
C GLU A 245 -5.56 -8.02 4.66
N THR A 246 -4.79 -8.80 3.88
CA THR A 246 -3.37 -9.07 4.16
C THR A 246 -2.53 -7.80 4.09
N ALA A 247 -2.80 -6.91 3.12
CA ALA A 247 -2.06 -5.67 2.92
C ALA A 247 -2.19 -4.71 4.12
N GLU A 248 -3.30 -4.76 4.86
CA GLU A 248 -3.49 -3.93 6.05
C GLU A 248 -2.50 -4.24 7.17
N THR A 249 -2.04 -5.49 7.25
CA THR A 249 -1.02 -5.93 8.23
C THR A 249 0.42 -5.58 7.83
N THR A 250 0.60 -5.06 6.61
CA THR A 250 1.91 -4.78 6.01
C THR A 250 2.35 -3.32 6.26
N PRO A 251 3.67 -3.02 6.38
CA PRO A 251 4.15 -1.65 6.52
C PRO A 251 3.66 -0.69 5.42
N THR A 252 3.45 0.58 5.78
CA THR A 252 2.76 1.59 4.94
C THR A 252 3.34 1.76 3.53
N ALA A 253 4.66 1.66 3.35
CA ALA A 253 5.29 1.80 2.04
C ALA A 253 4.89 0.64 1.09
N GLN A 254 5.00 -0.58 1.60
CA GLN A 254 4.67 -1.80 0.86
C GLN A 254 3.15 -1.97 0.71
N ARG A 255 2.35 -1.57 1.72
CA ARG A 255 0.88 -1.53 1.61
C ARG A 255 0.40 -0.69 0.43
N ARG A 256 1.01 0.48 0.21
CA ARG A 256 0.65 1.37 -0.93
C ARG A 256 0.93 0.72 -2.28
N GLU A 257 2.05 0.03 -2.41
CA GLU A 257 2.41 -0.70 -3.63
C GLU A 257 1.44 -1.84 -3.90
N ILE A 258 1.10 -2.63 -2.87
CA ILE A 258 0.10 -3.70 -2.96
C ILE A 258 -1.27 -3.13 -3.35
N HIS A 259 -1.74 -2.06 -2.68
CA HIS A 259 -3.02 -1.43 -3.02
C HIS A 259 -3.04 -0.88 -4.45
N SER A 260 -1.92 -0.32 -4.95
CA SER A 260 -1.81 0.14 -6.33
C SER A 260 -1.90 -1.01 -7.32
N SER A 261 -1.26 -2.14 -7.03
CA SER A 261 -1.32 -3.35 -7.86
C SER A 261 -2.74 -3.93 -7.90
N ILE A 262 -3.39 -4.05 -6.75
CA ILE A 262 -4.79 -4.50 -6.63
C ILE A 262 -5.72 -3.57 -7.42
N SER A 263 -5.57 -2.25 -7.28
CA SER A 263 -6.38 -1.29 -8.05
C SER A 263 -6.25 -1.51 -9.56
N GLY A 264 -5.03 -1.70 -10.06
CA GLY A 264 -4.78 -1.96 -11.48
C GLY A 264 -5.39 -3.28 -11.95
N GLU A 265 -5.46 -4.29 -11.10
CA GLU A 265 -6.13 -5.55 -11.42
C GLU A 265 -7.66 -5.38 -11.49
N LEU A 266 -8.25 -4.66 -10.54
CA LEU A 266 -9.68 -4.33 -10.57
C LEU A 266 -10.05 -3.47 -11.79
N ASP A 267 -9.15 -2.61 -12.27
CA ASP A 267 -9.33 -1.85 -13.52
C ASP A 267 -9.40 -2.78 -14.74
N ARG A 268 -8.54 -3.80 -14.81
CA ARG A 268 -8.53 -4.79 -15.92
C ARG A 268 -9.80 -5.62 -15.91
N ILE A 269 -10.18 -6.16 -14.74
CA ILE A 269 -11.42 -6.92 -14.57
C ILE A 269 -12.63 -6.10 -15.02
N ASN A 270 -12.70 -4.84 -14.60
CA ASN A 270 -13.80 -3.95 -14.99
C ASN A 270 -13.90 -3.74 -16.51
N LYS A 271 -12.75 -3.58 -17.19
CA LYS A 271 -12.70 -3.47 -18.65
C LYS A 271 -13.17 -4.75 -19.33
N ASP A 272 -12.75 -5.91 -18.85
CA ASP A 272 -13.15 -7.20 -19.41
C ASP A 272 -14.66 -7.46 -19.23
N ILE A 273 -15.22 -7.08 -18.07
CA ILE A 273 -16.67 -7.13 -17.83
C ILE A 273 -17.41 -6.23 -18.82
N PHE A 274 -16.97 -4.98 -18.99
CA PHE A 274 -17.63 -4.06 -19.93
C PHE A 274 -17.51 -4.49 -21.39
N ALA A 275 -16.35 -5.02 -21.79
CA ALA A 275 -16.17 -5.57 -23.13
C ALA A 275 -17.18 -6.70 -23.41
N ARG A 276 -17.47 -7.54 -22.42
CA ARG A 276 -18.47 -8.62 -22.51
C ARG A 276 -19.91 -8.12 -22.39
N LEU A 277 -20.16 -6.99 -21.73
CA LEU A 277 -21.44 -6.29 -21.78
C LEU A 277 -21.66 -5.50 -23.09
N GLY A 278 -20.66 -5.49 -23.99
CA GLY A 278 -20.74 -4.80 -25.28
C GLY A 278 -20.41 -3.31 -25.21
N VAL A 279 -19.94 -2.81 -24.06
CA VAL A 279 -19.49 -1.43 -23.88
C VAL A 279 -17.98 -1.37 -24.06
N LYS A 280 -17.52 -0.81 -25.19
CA LYS A 280 -16.09 -0.56 -25.42
C LYS A 280 -15.72 0.79 -24.82
N ALA A 281 -14.81 0.79 -23.85
CA ALA A 281 -14.21 1.98 -23.23
C ALA A 281 -12.73 2.12 -23.64
#